data_AF-Q7VUF6-F1
#
_entry.id   AF-Q7VUF6-F1
#
_cell.length_a   1.000
_cell.length_b   1.000
_cell.length_c   1.000
_cell.angle_alpha   90.00
_cell.angle_beta   90.00
_cell.angle_gamma   90.00
#
_symmetry.space_group_name_H-M   'P 1'
#
loop_
_entity.id
_entity.type
_entity.pdbx_description
1 polymer ?
#
loop_
_entity_poly.entity_id
_entity_poly.type
_entity_poly.pdbx_seq_one_letter_code
_entity_poly.pdbx_strand_id
1 'polypeptide(L)'
;MAPGRVDLTAGGERRLDIPVHAGIDGSVEAGRAWERCVWRAARVLIAECPAPRLSARLEATLRGVAVRIARDRGWRGIGTVVFSLDVGTGMFRMIEARLCGLQQGGPAADAASGGHALEVRISACADSGRRGAHLLTYGATRGEALRRAYQALAKLPGLAQADRAFLMDRIASPAFCSGLTGSQLDRIAS
;
A
#
# COMPACT_ATOMS: atom_id res chain seq x y z
N MET A 1 -21.43 32.48 0.57
CA MET A 1 -20.68 31.48 -0.20
C MET A 1 -20.85 30.15 0.51
N ALA A 2 -21.65 29.24 -0.04
CA ALA A 2 -21.82 27.91 0.54
C ALA A 2 -20.50 27.11 0.39
N PRO A 3 -20.09 26.30 1.37
CA PRO A 3 -18.94 25.42 1.21
C PRO A 3 -19.20 24.48 0.02
N GLY A 4 -18.25 24.44 -0.91
CA GLY A 4 -18.33 23.60 -2.09
C GLY A 4 -18.57 22.15 -1.69
N ARG A 5 -19.71 21.61 -2.11
CA ARG A 5 -20.06 20.20 -1.90
C ARG A 5 -19.01 19.38 -2.65
N VAL A 6 -18.09 18.75 -1.91
CA VAL A 6 -17.10 17.83 -2.49
C VAL A 6 -17.89 16.76 -3.22
N ASP A 7 -17.73 16.71 -4.54
CA ASP A 7 -18.36 15.69 -5.35
C ASP A 7 -17.70 14.35 -5.02
N LEU A 8 -18.42 13.52 -4.26
CA LEU A 8 -18.01 12.18 -3.87
C LEU A 8 -18.15 11.18 -5.04
N THR A 9 -18.76 11.58 -6.17
CA THR A 9 -19.03 10.73 -7.34
C THR A 9 -17.92 10.74 -8.40
N ALA A 10 -17.01 11.72 -8.36
CA ALA A 10 -15.75 11.64 -9.11
C ALA A 10 -14.92 10.48 -8.53
N GLY A 11 -14.87 9.37 -9.28
CA GLY A 11 -14.26 8.11 -8.88
C GLY A 11 -12.85 8.32 -8.34
N GLY A 12 -12.64 7.93 -7.08
CA GLY A 12 -11.31 7.97 -6.49
C GLY A 12 -10.44 6.86 -7.08
N GLU A 13 -9.19 7.18 -7.44
CA GLU A 13 -8.17 6.17 -7.74
C GLU A 13 -7.63 5.55 -6.44
N ARG A 14 -7.60 4.22 -6.41
CA ARG A 14 -6.84 3.38 -5.48
C ARG A 14 -5.71 2.69 -6.25
N ARG A 15 -4.53 2.52 -5.66
CA ARG A 15 -3.43 1.73 -6.27
C ARG A 15 -3.11 0.51 -5.45
N LEU A 16 -3.05 -0.62 -6.13
CA LEU A 16 -2.90 -1.95 -5.55
C LEU A 16 -1.66 -2.63 -6.13
N ASP A 17 -0.76 -3.06 -5.25
CA ASP A 17 0.45 -3.79 -5.57
C ASP A 17 0.19 -5.27 -5.30
N ILE A 18 0.23 -6.08 -6.36
CA ILE A 18 0.17 -7.53 -6.26
C ILE A 18 1.58 -8.07 -6.40
N PRO A 19 2.18 -8.58 -5.31
CA PRO A 19 3.47 -9.23 -5.43
C PRO A 19 3.32 -10.59 -6.09
N VAL A 20 4.30 -10.96 -6.91
CA VAL A 20 4.35 -12.24 -7.62
C VAL A 20 5.71 -12.88 -7.41
N HIS A 21 5.71 -14.17 -7.08
CA HIS A 21 6.90 -15.00 -7.02
C HIS A 21 6.84 -16.01 -8.17
N ALA A 22 7.84 -15.99 -9.04
CA ALA A 22 8.01 -16.95 -10.11
C ALA A 22 9.23 -17.83 -9.83
N GLY A 23 8.97 -19.09 -9.48
CA GLY A 23 9.99 -20.07 -9.15
C GLY A 23 10.79 -20.56 -10.35
N ILE A 24 11.95 -21.15 -10.07
CA ILE A 24 12.82 -21.76 -11.09
C ILE A 24 12.19 -23.01 -11.73
N ASP A 25 11.25 -23.63 -11.04
CA ASP A 25 10.45 -24.79 -11.47
C ASP A 25 9.29 -24.38 -12.41
N GLY A 26 9.13 -23.09 -12.69
CA GLY A 26 8.03 -22.56 -13.49
C GLY A 26 6.74 -22.32 -12.69
N SER A 27 6.74 -22.55 -11.38
CA SER A 27 5.63 -22.13 -10.50
C SER A 27 5.53 -20.60 -10.51
N VAL A 28 4.30 -20.09 -10.49
CA VAL A 28 4.05 -18.63 -10.41
C VAL A 28 2.88 -18.41 -9.46
N GLU A 29 3.14 -17.71 -8.37
CA GLU A 29 2.17 -17.45 -7.31
C GLU A 29 2.10 -15.95 -7.01
N ALA A 30 0.88 -15.44 -6.82
CA ALA A 30 0.65 -14.07 -6.37
C ALA A 30 0.36 -14.03 -4.87
N GLY A 31 0.97 -13.09 -4.15
CA GLY A 31 0.63 -12.78 -2.76
C GLY A 31 -0.65 -11.95 -2.64
N ARG A 32 -0.96 -11.52 -1.42
CA ARG A 32 -2.12 -10.65 -1.13
C ARG A 32 -1.92 -9.24 -1.68
N ALA A 33 -3.03 -8.54 -1.89
CA ALA A 33 -2.99 -7.16 -2.37
C ALA A 33 -2.50 -6.20 -1.27
N TRP A 34 -1.46 -5.45 -1.61
CA TRP A 34 -1.00 -4.29 -0.85
C TRP A 34 -1.64 -3.04 -1.43
N GLU A 35 -2.34 -2.25 -0.63
CA GLU A 35 -2.85 -0.97 -1.08
C GLU A 35 -1.89 0.15 -0.71
N ARG A 36 -1.60 1.02 -1.67
CA ARG A 36 -0.88 2.26 -1.42
C ARG A 36 -1.92 3.25 -0.86
N CYS A 37 -1.96 3.43 0.45
CA CYS A 37 -3.06 4.16 1.08
C CYS A 37 -2.85 5.68 1.22
N VAL A 38 -1.61 6.15 1.45
CA VAL A 38 -1.31 7.58 1.66
C VAL A 38 -0.08 7.98 0.87
N TRP A 39 -0.19 8.96 -0.04
CA TRP A 39 0.94 9.40 -0.88
C TRP A 39 1.12 10.92 -0.77
N ARG A 40 2.34 11.39 -1.03
CA ARG A 40 2.69 12.82 -1.07
C ARG A 40 3.78 13.04 -2.11
N ALA A 41 3.63 14.04 -2.97
CA ALA A 41 4.59 14.35 -4.04
C ALA A 41 5.03 13.10 -4.83
N ALA A 42 4.05 12.33 -5.31
CA ALA A 42 4.23 11.06 -6.04
C ALA A 42 4.90 9.90 -5.27
N ARG A 43 5.14 10.05 -3.95
CA ARG A 43 5.75 9.01 -3.09
C ARG A 43 4.70 8.37 -2.21
N VAL A 44 4.69 7.04 -2.16
CA VAL A 44 3.85 6.27 -1.24
C VAL A 44 4.45 6.31 0.15
N LEU A 45 3.70 6.84 1.12
CA LEU A 45 4.11 6.97 2.51
C LEU A 45 3.56 5.85 3.38
N ILE A 46 2.33 5.41 3.14
CA ILE A 46 1.68 4.33 3.89
C ILE A 46 1.10 3.30 2.92
N ALA A 47 1.37 2.03 3.17
CA ALA A 47 0.75 0.91 2.47
C ALA A 47 0.23 -0.15 3.45
N GLU A 48 -0.86 -0.81 3.08
CA GLU A 48 -1.57 -1.78 3.94
C GLU A 48 -1.78 -3.11 3.22
N CYS A 49 -1.66 -4.21 3.97
CA CYS A 49 -2.07 -5.53 3.52
C CYS A 49 -2.77 -6.31 4.65
N PRO A 50 -3.97 -6.85 4.43
CA PRO A 50 -4.75 -6.81 3.21
C PRO A 50 -5.20 -5.39 2.85
N ALA A 51 -5.39 -5.15 1.55
CA ALA A 51 -5.94 -3.90 1.03
C ALA A 51 -7.32 -3.60 1.68
N PRO A 52 -7.46 -2.49 2.44
CA PRO A 52 -8.71 -2.15 3.12
C PRO A 52 -9.87 -2.04 2.13
N ARG A 53 -11.06 -2.57 2.48
CA ARG A 53 -12.25 -2.47 1.62
C ARG A 53 -12.06 -3.04 0.19
N LEU A 54 -11.10 -3.93 -0.03
CA LEU A 54 -11.01 -4.71 -1.27
C LEU A 54 -11.80 -6.01 -1.08
N SER A 55 -12.73 -6.31 -1.99
CA SER A 55 -13.47 -7.57 -1.90
C SER A 55 -12.57 -8.75 -2.25
N ALA A 56 -12.78 -9.90 -1.58
CA ALA A 56 -12.01 -11.12 -1.85
C ALA A 56 -12.11 -11.55 -3.32
N ARG A 57 -13.26 -11.34 -3.97
CA ARG A 57 -13.46 -11.63 -5.39
C ARG A 57 -12.57 -10.76 -6.28
N LEU A 58 -12.57 -9.45 -6.05
CA LEU A 58 -11.75 -8.53 -6.84
C LEU A 58 -10.25 -8.77 -6.59
N GLU A 59 -9.85 -9.02 -5.34
CA GLU A 59 -8.47 -9.40 -5.01
C GLU A 59 -8.05 -10.68 -5.76
N ALA A 60 -8.88 -11.72 -5.75
CA ALA A 60 -8.60 -12.95 -6.49
C ALA A 60 -8.46 -12.70 -8.00
N THR A 61 -9.30 -11.84 -8.58
CA THR A 61 -9.18 -11.43 -9.99
C THR A 61 -7.84 -10.73 -10.26
N LEU A 62 -7.46 -9.74 -9.46
CA LEU A 62 -6.20 -9.01 -9.62
C LEU A 62 -4.98 -9.94 -9.48
N ARG A 63 -5.02 -10.87 -8.52
CA ARG A 63 -4.00 -11.90 -8.34
C ARG A 63 -3.87 -12.83 -9.54
N GLY A 64 -4.99 -13.29 -10.10
CA GLY A 64 -5.00 -14.09 -11.32
C GLY A 64 -4.41 -13.36 -12.53
N VAL A 65 -4.76 -12.07 -12.71
CA VAL A 65 -4.19 -11.22 -13.77
C VAL A 65 -2.69 -11.02 -13.57
N ALA A 66 -2.23 -10.80 -12.34
CA ALA A 66 -0.81 -10.63 -12.04
C ALA A 66 0.01 -11.90 -12.34
N VAL A 67 -0.50 -13.08 -11.98
CA VAL A 67 0.13 -14.38 -12.33
C VAL A 67 0.23 -14.54 -13.84
N ARG A 68 -0.83 -14.23 -14.59
CA ARG A 68 -0.82 -14.33 -16.06
C ARG A 68 0.20 -13.37 -16.67
N ILE A 69 0.27 -12.12 -16.21
CA ILE A 69 1.27 -11.14 -16.67
C ILE A 69 2.70 -11.65 -16.42
N ALA A 70 2.96 -12.21 -15.24
CA ALA A 70 4.29 -12.74 -14.91
C ALA A 70 4.67 -13.95 -15.79
N ARG A 71 3.73 -14.86 -16.07
CA ARG A 71 3.93 -15.99 -16.99
C ARG A 71 4.18 -15.52 -18.42
N ASP A 72 3.33 -14.63 -18.94
CA ASP A 72 3.43 -14.11 -20.31
C ASP A 72 4.77 -13.37 -20.54
N ARG A 73 5.32 -12.74 -19.49
CA ARG A 73 6.62 -12.06 -19.51
C ARG A 73 7.81 -12.96 -19.17
N GLY A 74 7.60 -14.24 -18.89
CA GLY A 74 8.66 -15.18 -18.52
C GLY A 74 9.42 -14.80 -17.25
N TRP A 75 8.73 -14.23 -16.25
CA TRP A 75 9.37 -13.81 -15.00
C TRP A 75 10.07 -14.98 -14.29
N ARG A 76 11.22 -14.69 -13.69
CA ARG A 76 11.96 -15.58 -12.78
C ARG A 76 12.43 -14.74 -11.59
N GLY A 77 11.98 -15.09 -10.38
CA GLY A 77 12.20 -14.32 -9.15
C GLY A 77 10.97 -13.55 -8.67
N ILE A 78 11.18 -12.51 -7.87
CA ILE A 78 10.11 -11.71 -7.27
C ILE A 78 9.85 -10.46 -8.09
N GLY A 79 8.57 -10.21 -8.39
CA GLY A 79 8.09 -9.00 -9.04
C GLY A 79 6.84 -8.44 -8.37
N THR A 80 6.35 -7.35 -8.91
CA THR A 80 5.11 -6.70 -8.48
C THR A 80 4.37 -6.19 -9.69
N VAL A 81 3.08 -6.50 -9.77
CA VAL A 81 2.15 -5.92 -10.73
C VAL A 81 1.31 -4.89 -10.02
N VAL A 82 1.30 -3.67 -10.53
CA VAL A 82 0.59 -2.53 -9.93
C VAL A 82 -0.65 -2.25 -10.76
N PHE A 83 -1.78 -2.16 -10.07
CA PHE A 83 -3.08 -1.81 -10.65
C PHE A 83 -3.56 -0.47 -10.13
N SER A 84 -4.25 0.26 -10.99
CA SER A 84 -5.14 1.36 -10.60
C SER A 84 -6.58 0.85 -10.63
N LEU A 85 -7.33 1.11 -9.56
CA LEU A 85 -8.75 0.78 -9.43
C LEU A 85 -9.53 2.08 -9.28
N ASP A 86 -10.51 2.28 -10.15
CA ASP A 86 -11.47 3.37 -10.04
C ASP A 86 -12.63 2.96 -9.12
N VAL A 87 -12.85 3.73 -8.05
CA VAL A 87 -13.88 3.41 -7.05
C VAL A 87 -15.30 3.62 -7.58
N GLY A 88 -15.50 4.54 -8.51
CA GLY A 88 -16.85 4.87 -9.02
C GLY A 88 -17.40 3.79 -9.94
N THR A 89 -16.55 3.25 -10.82
CA THR A 89 -16.90 2.27 -11.85
C THR A 89 -16.53 0.84 -11.48
N GLY A 90 -15.60 0.65 -10.53
CA GLY A 90 -15.04 -0.66 -10.20
C GLY A 90 -14.07 -1.20 -11.26
N MET A 91 -13.77 -0.44 -12.31
CA MET A 91 -12.82 -0.83 -13.35
C MET A 91 -11.39 -0.70 -12.85
N PHE A 92 -10.55 -1.68 -13.21
CA PHE A 92 -9.11 -1.64 -12.92
C PHE A 92 -8.28 -1.72 -14.20
N ARG A 93 -7.08 -1.13 -14.15
CA ARG A 93 -6.06 -1.19 -15.20
C ARG A 93 -4.70 -1.50 -14.61
N MET A 94 -3.88 -2.28 -15.31
CA MET A 94 -2.46 -2.44 -14.96
C MET A 94 -1.73 -1.16 -15.36
N ILE A 95 -0.93 -0.60 -14.45
CA ILE A 95 -0.17 0.62 -14.68
C ILE A 95 1.34 0.36 -14.68
N GLU A 96 1.79 -0.68 -14.01
CA GLU A 96 3.20 -1.07 -13.96
C GLU A 96 3.32 -2.57 -13.71
N ALA A 97 4.34 -3.21 -14.26
CA ALA A 97 4.72 -4.56 -13.90
C ALA A 97 6.25 -4.63 -13.89
N ARG A 98 6.81 -4.76 -12.68
CA ARG A 98 8.25 -4.67 -12.41
C ARG A 98 8.77 -5.98 -11.81
N LEU A 99 9.89 -6.46 -12.34
CA LEU A 99 10.64 -7.58 -11.77
C LEU A 99 11.78 -7.00 -10.91
N CYS A 100 11.85 -7.39 -9.65
CA CYS A 100 12.79 -6.81 -8.67
C CYS A 100 14.03 -7.68 -8.42
N GLY A 101 14.04 -8.95 -8.87
CA GLY A 101 15.19 -9.88 -8.79
C GLY A 101 14.95 -11.12 -7.91
N LEU A 102 16.02 -11.87 -7.59
CA LEU A 102 16.00 -13.12 -6.78
C LEU A 102 16.02 -12.88 -5.25
N GLN A 103 15.85 -11.66 -4.78
CA GLN A 103 16.01 -11.31 -3.35
C GLN A 103 14.90 -11.92 -2.49
N GLN A 104 15.30 -12.54 -1.37
CA GLN A 104 14.42 -13.01 -0.31
C GLN A 104 13.77 -11.81 0.40
N GLY A 105 12.43 -11.81 0.46
CA GLY A 105 11.65 -11.00 1.39
C GLY A 105 11.44 -9.52 1.03
N GLY A 106 10.48 -9.24 0.15
CA GLY A 106 9.74 -7.97 0.20
C GLY A 106 8.55 -8.07 1.18
N PRO A 107 7.83 -6.98 1.46
CA PRO A 107 6.62 -6.98 2.32
C PRO A 107 5.55 -8.00 1.86
N ALA A 108 5.64 -8.44 0.61
CA ALA A 108 4.92 -9.57 0.02
C ALA A 108 5.04 -10.91 0.76
N ALA A 109 6.23 -11.26 1.24
CA ALA A 109 6.50 -12.57 1.86
C ALA A 109 5.85 -12.68 3.25
N ASP A 110 5.74 -11.56 3.97
CA ASP A 110 5.19 -11.52 5.32
C ASP A 110 3.65 -11.39 5.38
N ALA A 111 3.01 -11.03 4.26
CA ALA A 111 1.55 -10.96 4.13
C ALA A 111 0.85 -12.35 4.16
N ALA A 112 1.63 -13.44 4.26
CA ALA A 112 1.13 -14.79 4.50
C ALA A 112 0.52 -14.96 5.90
N SER A 113 0.90 -14.09 6.85
CA SER A 113 0.29 -14.03 8.19
C SER A 113 -1.20 -13.67 8.07
N GLY A 114 -2.08 -14.39 8.75
CA GLY A 114 -3.53 -14.15 8.77
C GLY A 114 -3.98 -12.83 9.43
N GLY A 115 -3.05 -11.91 9.69
CA GLY A 115 -3.30 -10.61 10.30
C GLY A 115 -3.25 -9.45 9.28
N HIS A 116 -3.02 -8.24 9.82
CA HIS A 116 -2.91 -6.99 9.06
C HIS A 116 -1.50 -6.42 9.21
N ALA A 117 -0.91 -6.09 8.08
CA ALA A 117 0.40 -5.47 7.94
C ALA A 117 0.24 -4.00 7.48
N LEU A 118 1.05 -3.12 8.06
CA LEU A 118 1.16 -1.73 7.66
C LEU A 118 2.64 -1.39 7.46
N GLU A 119 2.97 -0.96 6.25
CA GLU A 119 4.27 -0.42 5.88
C GLU A 119 4.20 1.11 5.86
N VAL A 120 5.09 1.77 6.59
CA VAL A 120 5.29 3.22 6.59
C VAL A 120 6.68 3.53 6.05
N ARG A 121 6.74 4.27 4.95
CA ARG A 121 7.99 4.69 4.31
C ARG A 121 8.38 6.06 4.78
N ILE A 122 9.58 6.13 5.35
CA ILE A 122 10.17 7.31 5.94
C ILE A 122 11.26 7.81 5.01
N SER A 123 11.09 9.05 4.56
CA SER A 123 12.11 9.72 3.76
C SER A 123 13.37 9.94 4.57
N ALA A 124 14.51 9.83 3.90
CA ALA A 124 15.72 10.46 4.41
C ALA A 124 15.47 11.96 4.60
N CYS A 125 15.90 12.52 5.72
CA CYS A 125 16.02 13.97 5.83
C CYS A 125 17.07 14.41 4.79
N ALA A 126 16.72 15.36 3.91
CA ALA A 126 17.57 15.79 2.80
C ALA A 126 18.98 16.20 3.25
N ASP A 127 19.09 16.81 4.43
CA ASP A 127 20.35 17.30 4.99
C ASP A 127 21.15 16.24 5.78
N SER A 128 20.57 15.04 5.97
CA SER A 128 21.17 14.02 6.85
C SER A 128 22.14 13.05 6.17
N GLY A 129 22.15 12.99 4.83
CA GLY A 129 22.90 11.98 4.08
C GLY A 129 22.48 10.52 4.35
N ARG A 130 21.43 10.29 5.15
CA ARG A 130 20.95 8.94 5.52
C ARG A 130 20.09 8.36 4.41
N ARG A 131 20.03 7.03 4.32
CA ARG A 131 19.05 6.35 3.47
C ARG A 131 17.67 6.42 4.14
N GLY A 132 16.60 6.44 3.34
CA GLY A 132 15.24 6.31 3.86
C GLY A 132 15.06 5.01 4.65
N ALA A 133 14.05 4.97 5.51
CA ALA A 133 13.74 3.80 6.34
C ALA A 133 12.31 3.32 6.07
N HIS A 134 12.06 2.05 6.33
CA HIS A 134 10.73 1.44 6.22
C HIS A 134 10.37 0.89 7.60
N LEU A 135 9.25 1.33 8.16
CA LEU A 135 8.67 0.79 9.38
C LEU A 135 7.57 -0.19 8.98
N LEU A 136 7.70 -1.44 9.41
CA LEU A 136 6.71 -2.48 9.14
C LEU A 136 6.09 -2.93 10.47
N THR A 137 4.77 -2.94 10.53
CA THR A 137 4.03 -3.32 11.73
C THR A 137 2.96 -4.34 11.41
N TYR A 138 2.75 -5.28 12.33
CA TYR A 138 1.77 -6.37 12.21
C TYR A 138 0.83 -6.36 13.41
N GLY A 139 -0.44 -6.65 13.16
CA GLY A 139 -1.45 -6.93 14.19
C GLY A 139 -2.39 -8.03 13.74
N ALA A 140 -3.12 -8.66 14.67
CA ALA A 140 -4.17 -9.61 14.31
C ALA A 140 -5.34 -8.92 13.60
N THR A 141 -5.50 -7.62 13.83
CA THR A 141 -6.50 -6.76 13.17
C THR A 141 -5.85 -5.51 12.61
N ARG A 142 -6.54 -4.86 11.65
CA ARG A 142 -6.15 -3.54 11.15
C ARG A 142 -5.96 -2.52 12.27
N GLY A 143 -6.91 -2.43 13.21
CA GLY A 143 -6.83 -1.49 14.32
C GLY A 143 -5.61 -1.71 15.23
N GLU A 144 -5.22 -2.97 15.43
CA GLU A 144 -4.01 -3.30 16.19
C GLU A 144 -2.73 -2.89 15.44
N ALA A 145 -2.65 -3.17 14.13
CA ALA A 145 -1.53 -2.75 13.30
C ALA A 145 -1.35 -1.22 13.31
N LEU A 146 -2.46 -0.47 13.13
CA LEU A 146 -2.46 0.99 13.22
C LEU A 146 -2.01 1.51 14.58
N ARG A 147 -2.48 0.90 15.67
CA ARG A 147 -2.07 1.28 17.04
C ARG A 147 -0.58 1.06 17.26
N ARG A 148 -0.04 -0.09 16.83
CA ARG A 148 1.38 -0.42 16.94
C ARG A 148 2.23 0.54 16.09
N ALA A 149 1.78 0.87 14.89
CA ALA A 149 2.42 1.85 14.02
C ALA A 149 2.46 3.25 14.66
N TYR A 150 1.35 3.71 15.21
CA TYR A 150 1.28 4.99 15.92
C TYR A 150 2.27 5.04 17.09
N GLN A 151 2.31 3.98 17.91
CA GLN A 151 3.25 3.88 19.04
C GLN A 151 4.72 3.83 18.59
N ALA A 152 5.02 3.11 17.51
CA ALA A 152 6.36 3.04 16.95
C ALA A 152 6.81 4.38 16.37
N LEU A 153 5.95 5.05 15.60
CA LEU A 153 6.22 6.38 15.05
C LEU A 153 6.40 7.44 16.14
N ALA A 154 5.71 7.34 17.28
CA ALA A 154 5.92 8.25 18.40
C ALA A 154 7.34 8.15 18.99
N LYS A 155 7.94 6.96 18.94
CA LYS A 155 9.25 6.67 19.56
C LYS A 155 10.41 6.61 18.58
N LEU A 156 10.15 6.65 17.27
CA LEU A 156 11.17 6.40 16.26
C LEU A 156 12.24 7.52 16.26
N PRO A 157 13.52 7.23 16.52
CA PRO A 157 14.56 8.24 16.52
C PRO A 157 14.89 8.70 15.09
N GLY A 158 15.26 9.97 14.93
CA GLY A 158 15.74 10.52 13.64
C GLY A 158 14.67 10.82 12.59
N LEU A 159 13.39 10.57 12.88
CA LEU A 159 12.27 11.02 12.05
C LEU A 159 12.02 12.50 12.30
N ALA A 160 12.07 13.31 11.23
CA ALA A 160 11.79 14.75 11.28
C ALA A 160 10.41 15.03 11.89
N GLN A 161 10.31 16.09 12.70
CA GLN A 161 9.10 16.38 13.46
C GLN A 161 7.87 16.58 12.56
N ALA A 162 8.03 17.26 11.42
CA ALA A 162 6.94 17.49 10.47
C ALA A 162 6.45 16.17 9.84
N ASP A 163 7.36 15.27 9.47
CA ASP A 163 7.00 13.97 8.91
C ASP A 163 6.35 13.07 9.97
N ARG A 164 6.84 13.12 11.21
CA ARG A 164 6.22 12.42 12.35
C ARG A 164 4.79 12.87 12.58
N ALA A 165 4.57 14.18 12.72
CA ALA A 165 3.25 14.75 12.93
C ALA A 165 2.30 14.35 11.79
N PHE A 166 2.73 14.54 10.54
CA PHE A 166 1.94 14.16 9.37
C PHE A 166 1.54 12.68 9.38
N LEU A 167 2.49 11.75 9.61
CA LEU A 167 2.21 10.32 9.61
C LEU A 167 1.28 9.92 10.75
N MET A 168 1.49 10.48 11.94
CA MET A 168 0.67 10.21 13.12
C MET A 168 -0.75 10.74 12.94
N ASP A 169 -0.92 11.97 12.46
CA ASP A 169 -2.23 12.57 12.17
C ASP A 169 -3.00 11.75 11.12
N ARG A 170 -2.30 11.27 10.09
CA ARG A 170 -2.92 10.42 9.06
C ARG A 170 -3.36 9.06 9.61
N ILE A 171 -2.54 8.39 10.41
CA ILE A 171 -2.89 7.10 11.02
C ILE A 171 -4.05 7.24 12.01
N ALA A 172 -4.11 8.34 12.74
CA ALA A 172 -5.17 8.60 13.72
C ALA A 172 -6.47 9.17 13.11
N SER A 173 -6.44 9.60 11.85
CA SER A 173 -7.59 10.22 11.18
C SER A 173 -8.80 9.28 11.12
N PRO A 174 -10.01 9.72 11.51
CA PRO A 174 -11.24 8.93 11.38
C PRO A 174 -11.49 8.45 9.94
N ALA A 175 -11.17 9.29 8.94
CA ALA A 175 -11.30 8.93 7.53
C ALA A 175 -10.42 7.71 7.18
N PHE A 176 -9.15 7.74 7.58
CA PHE A 176 -8.22 6.64 7.36
C PHE A 176 -8.61 5.39 8.15
N CYS A 177 -8.98 5.53 9.43
CA CYS A 177 -9.46 4.45 10.28
C CYS A 177 -10.72 3.77 9.73
N SER A 178 -11.58 4.52 9.03
CA SER A 178 -12.74 3.92 8.36
C SER A 178 -12.36 3.08 7.13
N GLY A 179 -11.16 3.26 6.58
CA GLY A 179 -10.66 2.58 5.38
C GLY A 179 -10.73 3.42 4.11
N LEU A 180 -10.85 4.75 4.22
CA LEU A 180 -10.65 5.65 3.07
C LEU A 180 -9.15 5.80 2.79
N THR A 181 -8.80 5.68 1.52
CA THR A 181 -7.41 5.62 1.03
C THR A 181 -7.27 6.41 -0.27
N GLY A 182 -6.03 6.63 -0.69
CA GLY A 182 -5.71 7.27 -1.97
C GLY A 182 -6.38 8.62 -2.15
N SER A 183 -6.86 8.88 -3.36
CA SER A 183 -7.48 10.17 -3.71
C SER A 183 -8.77 10.50 -2.95
N GLN A 184 -9.44 9.51 -2.34
CA GLN A 184 -10.60 9.77 -1.46
C GLN A 184 -10.15 10.36 -0.12
N LEU A 185 -9.02 9.89 0.40
CA LEU A 185 -8.43 10.41 1.63
C LEU A 185 -7.82 11.82 1.43
N ASP A 186 -7.24 12.07 0.25
CA ASP A 186 -6.66 13.38 -0.06
C ASP A 186 -7.72 14.48 -0.12
N ARG A 187 -8.92 14.19 -0.66
CA ARG A 187 -10.04 15.14 -0.76
C ARG A 187 -10.66 15.57 0.57
N ILE A 188 -10.51 14.77 1.62
CA ILE A 188 -11.08 15.06 2.95
C ILE A 188 -10.11 15.87 3.82
N ALA A 189 -8.82 15.79 3.50
CA ALA A 189 -7.76 16.41 4.29
C ALA A 189 -7.22 17.71 3.68
N SER A 190 -7.83 18.17 2.58
CA SER A 190 -7.67 19.49 1.97
C SER A 190 -8.75 20.44 2.46
#